data_AF-A0A286E942-F1
#
_entry.id   AF-A0A286E942-F1
#
_cell.length_a   1.000
_cell.length_b   1.000
_cell.length_c   1.000
_cell.angle_alpha   90.00
_cell.angle_beta   90.00
_cell.angle_gamma   90.00
#
_symmetry.space_group_name_H-M   'P 1'
#
loop_
_entity.id
_entity.type
_entity.pdbx_description
1 polymer ?
#
loop_
_entity_poly.entity_id
_entity_poly.type
_entity_poly.pdbx_seq_one_letter_code
_entity_poly.pdbx_strand_id
1 'polypeptide(L)'
;MSSLPPGVTGAIRIALEANLRYYHEISPRDLPLCDLYVDVVQALKSVYEASPEIAVSLVAHALRNVSTPDVMIERAVPLQDAAECLRHSMTRDVGGEWTYEQAQGFVTAALIAD
;
A
#
# COMPACT_ATOMS: atom_id res chain seq x y z
N MET A 1 20.26 5.05 9.89
CA MET A 1 19.82 6.18 9.03
C MET A 1 19.41 5.59 7.69
N SER A 2 18.19 5.88 7.23
CA SER A 2 17.70 5.37 5.94
C SER A 2 18.54 5.92 4.80
N SER A 3 18.90 5.07 3.83
CA SER A 3 19.59 5.46 2.59
C SER A 3 18.67 6.13 1.57
N LEU A 4 17.38 6.26 1.87
CA LEU A 4 16.40 6.82 0.94
C LEU A 4 16.52 8.35 0.85
N PRO A 5 16.46 8.93 -0.36
CA PRO A 5 16.48 10.38 -0.53
C PRO A 5 15.32 11.05 0.22
N PRO A 6 15.53 12.26 0.77
CA PRO A 6 14.46 13.02 1.42
C PRO A 6 13.24 13.20 0.51
N GLY A 7 12.05 12.95 1.05
CA GLY A 7 10.77 13.13 0.32
C GLY A 7 10.29 11.91 -0.48
N VAL A 8 11.15 10.94 -0.77
CA VAL A 8 10.77 9.72 -1.53
C VAL A 8 9.71 8.91 -0.78
N THR A 9 9.86 8.73 0.53
CA THR A 9 8.87 8.02 1.36
C THR A 9 7.52 8.72 1.37
N GLY A 10 7.50 10.06 1.39
CA GLY A 10 6.28 10.86 1.30
C GLY A 10 5.59 10.72 -0.06
N ALA A 11 6.35 10.73 -1.15
CA ALA A 11 5.82 10.56 -2.50
C ALA A 11 5.21 9.16 -2.70
N ILE A 12 5.90 8.11 -2.26
CA ILE A 12 5.39 6.73 -2.33
C ILE A 12 4.10 6.59 -1.52
N ARG A 13 4.05 7.17 -0.31
CA ARG A 13 2.84 7.17 0.52
C ARG A 13 1.65 7.79 -0.20
N ILE A 14 1.81 9.01 -0.73
CA ILE A 14 0.74 9.73 -1.43
C ILE A 14 0.29 8.97 -2.68
N ALA A 15 1.23 8.40 -3.44
CA ALA A 15 0.91 7.60 -4.62
C ALA A 15 0.11 6.34 -4.26
N LEU A 16 0.50 5.65 -3.18
CA LEU A 16 -0.22 4.48 -2.65
C LEU A 16 -1.64 4.86 -2.20
N GLU A 17 -1.79 5.95 -1.44
CA GLU A 17 -3.10 6.44 -1.01
C GLU A 17 -4.02 6.75 -2.20
N ALA A 18 -3.50 7.46 -3.21
CA ALA A 18 -4.26 7.79 -4.41
C ALA A 18 -4.70 6.55 -5.20
N ASN A 19 -3.81 5.55 -5.33
CA ASN A 19 -4.12 4.31 -6.03
C ASN A 19 -5.20 3.50 -5.32
N LEU A 20 -5.08 3.32 -4.00
CA LEU A 20 -6.07 2.58 -3.21
C LEU A 20 -7.46 3.22 -3.31
N ARG A 21 -7.55 4.56 -3.29
CA ARG A 21 -8.82 5.27 -3.49
C ARG A 21 -9.36 5.07 -4.90
N TYR A 22 -8.52 5.28 -5.92
CA TYR A 22 -8.92 5.14 -7.31
C TYR A 22 -9.50 3.74 -7.60
N TYR A 23 -8.80 2.68 -7.19
CA TYR A 23 -9.26 1.31 -7.44
C TYR A 23 -10.50 0.93 -6.63
N HIS A 24 -10.64 1.46 -5.40
CA HIS A 24 -11.88 1.30 -4.64
C HIS A 24 -13.07 1.98 -5.33
N GLU A 25 -12.88 3.15 -5.93
CA GLU A 25 -13.94 3.89 -6.63
C GLU A 25 -14.41 3.19 -7.89
N ILE A 26 -13.48 2.68 -8.71
CA ILE A 26 -13.84 2.06 -9.99
C ILE A 26 -14.30 0.61 -9.88
N SER A 27 -13.87 -0.12 -8.84
CA SER A 27 -14.09 -1.57 -8.73
C SER A 27 -14.03 -2.05 -7.29
N PRO A 28 -15.06 -1.71 -6.48
CA PRO A 28 -15.09 -2.10 -5.08
C PRO A 28 -15.13 -3.62 -4.96
N ARG A 29 -14.10 -4.19 -4.32
CA ARG A 29 -13.94 -5.63 -4.01
C ARG A 29 -13.65 -6.56 -5.20
N ASP A 30 -13.29 -6.01 -6.35
CA ASP A 30 -12.79 -6.82 -7.48
C ASP A 30 -11.25 -6.83 -7.44
N LEU A 31 -10.66 -7.86 -6.83
CA LEU A 31 -9.21 -7.97 -6.64
C LEU A 31 -8.43 -7.96 -7.96
N PRO A 32 -8.82 -8.71 -9.02
CA PRO A 32 -8.22 -8.58 -10.34
C PRO A 32 -8.17 -7.15 -10.90
N LEU A 33 -9.16 -6.31 -10.55
CA LEU A 33 -9.18 -4.91 -10.97
C LEU A 33 -8.44 -3.99 -10.00
N CYS A 34 -8.01 -4.49 -8.83
CA CYS A 34 -7.28 -3.75 -7.81
C CYS A 34 -5.75 -3.88 -7.95
N ASP A 35 -5.26 -3.95 -9.19
CA ASP A 35 -3.83 -3.96 -9.51
C ASP A 35 -3.29 -2.52 -9.35
N LEU A 36 -2.70 -2.22 -8.19
CA LEU A 36 -1.99 -0.96 -7.94
C LEU A 36 -0.91 -0.75 -9.01
N TYR A 37 -0.59 0.52 -9.31
CA TYR A 37 0.41 0.84 -10.31
C TYR A 37 1.75 0.15 -10.00
N VAL A 38 2.30 -0.44 -11.06
CA VAL A 38 3.51 -1.26 -11.03
C VAL A 38 4.65 -0.54 -10.31
N ASP A 39 4.87 0.74 -10.62
CA ASP A 39 5.94 1.55 -10.04
C ASP A 39 5.76 1.77 -8.53
N VAL A 40 4.52 1.86 -8.04
CA VAL A 40 4.22 2.00 -6.60
C VAL A 40 4.55 0.69 -5.88
N VAL A 41 4.14 -0.45 -6.44
CA VAL A 41 4.45 -1.78 -5.88
C VAL A 41 5.96 -2.02 -5.87
N GLN A 42 6.67 -1.72 -6.96
CA GLN A 42 8.13 -1.84 -7.03
C GLN A 42 8.81 -0.95 -5.99
N ALA A 43 8.41 0.32 -5.90
CA ALA A 43 8.98 1.24 -4.92
C ALA A 43 8.77 0.75 -3.48
N LEU A 44 7.59 0.23 -3.14
CA LEU A 44 7.32 -0.36 -1.83
C LEU A 44 8.22 -1.56 -1.54
N LYS A 45 8.39 -2.47 -2.50
CA LYS A 45 9.31 -3.63 -2.37
C LYS A 45 10.75 -3.18 -2.16
N SER A 46 11.23 -2.21 -2.95
CA SER A 46 12.59 -1.66 -2.78
C SER A 46 12.78 -0.95 -1.44
N VAL A 47 11.77 -0.22 -0.94
CA VAL A 47 11.82 0.39 0.40
C VAL A 47 11.85 -0.69 1.47
N TYR A 48 11.07 -1.77 1.31
CA TYR A 48 11.06 -2.89 2.24
C TYR A 48 12.43 -3.59 2.31
N GLU A 49 13.06 -3.84 1.17
CA GLU A 49 14.41 -4.42 1.10
C GLU A 49 15.46 -3.54 1.78
N ALA A 50 15.35 -2.22 1.62
CA ALA A 50 16.27 -1.27 2.25
C ALA A 50 15.99 -1.07 3.75
N SER A 51 14.72 -1.03 4.14
CA SER A 51 14.26 -0.80 5.51
C SER A 51 12.80 -1.28 5.71
N PRO A 52 12.61 -2.51 6.23
CA PRO A 52 11.29 -3.07 6.48
C PRO A 52 10.41 -2.20 7.37
N GLU A 53 11.00 -1.62 8.43
CA GLU A 53 10.29 -0.76 9.38
C GLU A 53 9.70 0.49 8.71
N ILE A 54 10.44 1.11 7.79
CA ILE A 54 9.97 2.29 7.05
C ILE A 54 8.85 1.90 6.09
N ALA A 55 8.98 0.77 5.39
CA ALA A 55 7.94 0.28 4.49
C ALA A 55 6.63 -0.01 5.25
N VAL A 56 6.73 -0.67 6.40
CA VAL A 56 5.58 -1.00 7.26
C VAL A 56 4.92 0.28 7.75
N SER A 57 5.68 1.24 8.29
CA SER A 57 5.15 2.53 8.75
C SER A 57 4.48 3.33 7.63
N LEU A 58 5.06 3.31 6.42
CA LEU A 58 4.50 3.97 5.25
C LEU A 58 3.13 3.39 4.89
N VAL A 59 3.05 2.06 4.79
CA VAL A 59 1.81 1.37 4.46
C VAL A 59 0.77 1.56 5.57
N ALA A 60 1.16 1.49 6.83
CA ALA A 60 0.27 1.73 7.96
C ALA A 60 -0.38 3.13 7.88
N HIS A 61 0.42 4.16 7.61
CA HIS A 61 -0.09 5.52 7.40
C HIS A 61 -1.01 5.61 6.19
N ALA A 62 -0.64 5.01 5.05
CA ALA A 62 -1.47 5.04 3.85
C ALA A 62 -2.83 4.38 4.08
N LEU A 63 -2.83 3.18 4.69
CA LEU A 63 -4.05 2.44 5.04
C LEU A 63 -4.94 3.24 6.00
N ARG A 64 -4.37 3.87 7.03
CA ARG A 64 -5.10 4.73 7.98
C ARG A 64 -5.70 5.94 7.26
N ASN A 65 -4.94 6.58 6.37
CA ASN A 65 -5.40 7.77 5.65
C ASN A 65 -6.53 7.47 4.68
N VAL A 66 -6.46 6.35 3.93
CA VAL A 66 -7.54 5.99 3.00
C VAL A 66 -8.81 5.50 3.68
N SER A 67 -8.68 4.92 4.88
CA SER A 67 -9.82 4.40 5.66
C SER A 67 -10.43 5.39 6.64
N THR A 68 -9.81 6.54 6.84
CA THR A 68 -10.39 7.63 7.64
C THR A 68 -11.16 8.57 6.72
N PRO A 69 -12.44 8.88 7.02
CA PRO A 69 -13.17 9.92 6.31
C PRO A 69 -12.49 11.27 6.54
N ASP A 70 -12.11 11.95 5.47
CA ASP A 70 -11.61 13.34 5.51
C ASP A 70 -12.76 14.28 5.10
N VAL A 71 -12.74 15.52 5.59
CA VAL A 71 -13.72 16.58 5.31
C VAL A 71 -13.89 16.83 3.80
N MET A 72 -12.87 16.50 3.01
CA MET A 72 -12.85 16.63 1.55
C MET A 72 -13.11 15.33 0.78
N ILE A 73 -13.24 14.18 1.45
CA ILE A 73 -13.38 12.87 0.81
C ILE A 73 -14.59 12.15 1.39
N GLU A 74 -15.71 12.18 0.65
CA GLU A 74 -17.01 11.67 1.08
C GLU A 74 -17.06 10.14 1.32
N ARG A 75 -16.11 9.38 0.76
CA ARG A 75 -16.04 7.92 0.93
C ARG A 75 -14.65 7.47 1.38
N ALA A 76 -14.59 7.03 2.64
CA ALA A 76 -13.47 6.25 3.14
C ALA A 76 -13.45 4.87 2.47
N VAL A 77 -12.25 4.39 2.14
CA VAL A 77 -12.03 3.01 1.67
C VAL A 77 -12.09 2.10 2.90
N PRO A 78 -12.93 1.05 2.92
CA PRO A 78 -12.90 0.08 4.01
C PRO A 78 -11.49 -0.47 4.19
N LEU A 79 -10.97 -0.44 5.42
CA LEU A 79 -9.58 -0.83 5.71
C LEU A 79 -9.25 -2.24 5.18
N GLN A 80 -10.21 -3.17 5.29
CA GLN A 80 -10.06 -4.53 4.78
C GLN A 80 -9.91 -4.56 3.25
N ASP A 81 -10.75 -3.81 2.52
CA ASP A 81 -10.68 -3.73 1.05
C ASP A 81 -9.33 -3.15 0.60
N ALA A 82 -8.85 -2.09 1.27
CA ALA A 82 -7.54 -1.49 0.98
C ALA A 82 -6.38 -2.45 1.25
N ALA A 83 -6.41 -3.17 2.39
CA ALA A 83 -5.41 -4.15 2.74
C ALA A 83 -5.39 -5.34 1.77
N GLU A 84 -6.57 -5.79 1.33
CA GLU A 84 -6.71 -6.88 0.39
C GLU A 84 -6.18 -6.53 -1.00
N CYS A 85 -6.50 -5.33 -1.47
CA CYS A 85 -5.98 -4.75 -2.71
C CYS A 85 -4.45 -4.69 -2.71
N LEU A 86 -3.87 -4.15 -1.63
CA LEU A 86 -2.42 -4.07 -1.48
C LEU A 86 -1.79 -5.46 -1.47
N ARG A 87 -2.32 -6.40 -0.69
CA ARG A 87 -1.83 -7.78 -0.66
C ARG A 87 -1.86 -8.41 -2.05
N HIS A 88 -2.97 -8.28 -2.76
CA HIS A 88 -3.11 -8.81 -4.13
C HIS A 88 -2.01 -8.24 -5.04
N SER A 89 -1.89 -6.90 -5.07
CA SER A 89 -0.90 -6.21 -5.90
C SER A 89 0.54 -6.59 -5.59
N MET A 90 0.88 -6.81 -4.32
CA MET A 90 2.23 -7.21 -3.91
C MET A 90 2.59 -8.61 -4.41
N THR A 91 1.61 -9.51 -4.58
CA THR A 91 1.81 -10.88 -5.10
C THR A 91 1.94 -10.97 -6.61
N ARG A 92 1.71 -9.86 -7.33
CA ARG A 92 1.92 -9.82 -8.78
C ARG A 92 3.42 -9.81 -9.08
N ASP A 93 3.80 -10.40 -10.22
CA ASP A 93 5.18 -10.41 -10.71
C ASP A 93 5.61 -9.02 -11.21
N VAL A 94 5.82 -8.14 -10.24
CA VAL A 94 6.16 -6.75 -10.42
C VAL A 94 7.27 -6.42 -9.42
N GLY A 95 8.50 -6.27 -9.93
CA GLY A 95 9.68 -6.02 -9.10
C GLY A 95 10.13 -7.22 -8.26
N GLY A 96 9.86 -8.44 -8.73
CA GLY A 96 10.14 -9.70 -8.03
C GLY A 96 8.88 -10.32 -7.41
N GLU A 97 8.73 -11.63 -7.55
CA GLU A 97 7.59 -12.37 -6.99
C GLU A 97 7.69 -12.45 -5.47
N TRP A 98 6.86 -11.67 -4.78
CA TRP A 98 6.55 -11.95 -3.39
C TRP A 98 5.54 -13.08 -3.35
N THR A 99 5.76 -14.07 -2.49
CA THR A 99 4.75 -15.07 -2.19
C THR A 99 3.56 -14.43 -1.48
N TYR A 100 2.42 -15.11 -1.52
CA TYR A 100 1.25 -14.70 -0.75
C TYR A 100 1.56 -14.53 0.75
N GLU A 101 2.40 -15.42 1.31
CA GLU A 101 2.80 -15.37 2.72
C GLU A 101 3.65 -14.14 3.04
N GLN A 102 4.57 -13.76 2.13
CA GLN A 102 5.37 -12.54 2.29
C GLN A 102 4.49 -11.29 2.24
N ALA A 103 3.61 -11.19 1.25
CA ALA A 103 2.67 -10.09 1.13
C ALA A 103 1.72 -10.02 2.33
N GLN A 104 1.17 -11.16 2.75
CA GLN A 104 0.30 -11.24 3.93
C GLN A 104 1.04 -10.81 5.19
N GLY A 105 2.27 -11.28 5.43
CA GLY A 105 3.07 -10.92 6.60
C GLY A 105 3.36 -9.42 6.65
N PHE A 106 3.72 -8.83 5.52
CA PHE A 106 3.98 -7.39 5.40
C PHE A 106 2.72 -6.55 5.66
N VAL A 107 1.60 -6.87 4.98
CA VAL A 107 0.34 -6.14 5.16
C VAL A 107 -0.19 -6.30 6.59
N THR A 108 -0.07 -7.50 7.17
CA THR A 108 -0.44 -7.75 8.57
C THR A 108 0.40 -6.89 9.51
N ALA A 109 1.72 -6.82 9.31
CA ALA A 109 2.61 -5.98 10.11
C ALA A 109 2.19 -4.50 10.04
N ALA A 110 1.79 -4.01 8.86
CA ALA A 110 1.30 -2.65 8.71
C ALA A 110 -0.05 -2.40 9.38
N LEU A 111 -0.95 -3.39 9.40
CA LEU A 111 -2.26 -3.29 10.06
C LEU A 111 -2.16 -3.24 11.59
N ILE A 112 -1.09 -3.78 12.17
CA ILE A 112 -0.85 -3.78 13.63
C ILE A 112 0.18 -2.72 14.07
N ALA A 113 0.82 -2.04 13.12
CA ALA A 113 1.74 -0.94 13.39
C ALA A 113 0.90 0.31 13.68
N ASP A 114 0.89 0.74 14.94
CA ASP A 114 0.09 1.86 15.42
C ASP A 114 0.89 3.18 15.47
#